data_AF-A0A7X7SR47-F1
#
_entry.id   AF-A0A7X7SR47-F1
#
_cell.length_a   1.000
_cell.length_b   1.000
_cell.length_c   1.000
_cell.angle_alpha   90.00
_cell.angle_beta   90.00
_cell.angle_gamma   90.00
#
_symmetry.space_group_name_H-M   'P 1'
#
loop_
_entity.id
_entity.type
_entity.pdbx_description
1 polymer ?
#
loop_
_entity_poly.entity_id
_entity_poly.type
_entity_poly.pdbx_seq_one_letter_code
_entity_poly.pdbx_strand_id
1 'polypeptide(L)'
;MEITLDSDFIRSIAAREYDQTCADLRGGEIVRAFERSQRRHDECIAAAPDIGTLACRAGCTWCCYFSVDVRAVEVFAILDVIEREFTAEQKTRIYAEIRANSAKLRGLDETERMRRNVKCPFLSDG
;
A
#
# COMPACT_ATOMS: atom_id res chain seq x y z
N MET A 1 5.53 4.75 -27.88
CA MET A 1 5.43 3.34 -27.46
C MET A 1 3.98 3.08 -27.17
N GLU A 2 3.31 2.31 -28.01
CA GLU A 2 1.91 1.96 -27.81
C GLU A 2 1.87 0.72 -26.90
N ILE A 3 1.26 0.86 -25.73
CA ILE A 3 1.12 -0.25 -24.77
C ILE A 3 -0.14 -1.01 -25.19
N THR A 4 0.02 -2.23 -25.70
CA THR A 4 -1.11 -3.11 -25.98
C THR A 4 -1.44 -3.92 -24.73
N LEU A 5 -2.67 -3.76 -24.22
CA LEU A 5 -3.17 -4.51 -23.08
C LEU A 5 -3.93 -5.75 -23.56
N ASP A 6 -3.43 -6.93 -23.21
CA ASP A 6 -4.16 -8.19 -23.40
C ASP A 6 -5.35 -8.22 -22.43
N SER A 7 -6.52 -7.85 -22.94
CA SER A 7 -7.74 -7.72 -22.13
C SER A 7 -8.23 -9.06 -21.60
N ASP A 8 -8.05 -10.15 -22.34
CA ASP A 8 -8.51 -11.49 -21.95
C ASP A 8 -7.62 -12.04 -20.83
N PHE A 9 -6.30 -11.86 -20.97
CA PHE A 9 -5.35 -12.19 -19.92
C PHE A 9 -5.64 -11.41 -18.63
N ILE A 10 -5.82 -10.08 -18.71
CA ILE A 10 -6.13 -9.23 -17.56
C ILE A 10 -7.42 -9.68 -16.88
N ARG A 11 -8.49 -9.95 -17.65
CA ARG A 11 -9.76 -10.46 -17.11
C ARG A 11 -9.59 -11.81 -16.41
N SER A 12 -8.76 -12.70 -16.95
CA SER A 12 -8.52 -14.01 -16.35
C SER A 12 -7.82 -13.92 -14.99
N ILE A 13 -6.87 -12.99 -14.83
CA ILE A 13 -6.20 -12.73 -13.55
C ILE A 13 -7.20 -12.13 -12.56
N ALA A 14 -7.95 -11.12 -12.98
CA ALA A 14 -8.93 -10.44 -12.13
C ALA A 14 -10.04 -11.40 -11.65
N ALA A 15 -10.56 -12.27 -12.53
CA ALA A 15 -11.57 -13.25 -12.18
C ALA A 15 -11.04 -14.27 -11.14
N ARG A 16 -9.82 -14.76 -11.34
CA ARG A 16 -9.18 -15.69 -10.39
C ARG A 16 -9.00 -15.06 -9.01
N GLU A 17 -8.52 -13.82 -8.96
CA GLU A 17 -8.32 -13.11 -7.69
C GLU A 17 -9.65 -12.81 -6.99
N TYR A 18 -10.69 -12.48 -7.76
CA TYR A 18 -12.05 -12.30 -7.25
C TYR A 18 -12.57 -13.59 -6.61
N ASP A 19 -12.53 -14.72 -7.32
CA ASP A 19 -13.04 -16.01 -6.83
C ASP A 19 -12.30 -16.45 -5.57
N GLN A 20 -10.97 -16.32 -5.55
CA GLN A 20 -10.15 -16.67 -4.40
C GLN A 20 -10.42 -15.76 -3.19
N THR A 21 -10.57 -14.46 -3.41
CA THR A 21 -10.90 -13.51 -2.34
C THR A 21 -12.31 -13.76 -1.80
N CYS A 22 -13.28 -14.08 -2.65
CA CYS A 22 -14.61 -14.49 -2.21
C CYS A 22 -14.57 -15.75 -1.35
N ALA A 23 -13.73 -16.72 -1.68
CA ALA A 23 -13.52 -17.90 -0.83
C ALA A 23 -12.86 -17.53 0.50
N ASP A 24 -11.82 -16.69 0.48
CA ASP A 24 -11.11 -16.22 1.66
C ASP A 24 -12.03 -15.47 2.64
N LEU A 25 -12.93 -14.63 2.12
CA LEU A 25 -13.86 -13.84 2.92
C LEU A 25 -14.93 -14.68 3.63
N ARG A 26 -15.27 -15.87 3.11
CA ARG A 26 -16.23 -16.78 3.77
C ARG A 26 -15.73 -17.26 5.14
N GLY A 27 -14.41 -17.22 5.38
CA GLY A 27 -13.81 -17.54 6.68
C GLY A 27 -13.99 -16.46 7.75
N GLY A 28 -14.49 -15.27 7.41
CA GLY A 28 -14.75 -14.17 8.36
C GLY A 28 -13.53 -13.35 8.78
N GLU A 29 -12.32 -13.77 8.44
CA GLU A 29 -11.08 -13.05 8.76
C GLU A 29 -10.74 -11.99 7.69
N ILE A 30 -11.45 -10.86 7.71
CA ILE A 30 -11.36 -9.82 6.66
C ILE A 30 -9.92 -9.32 6.44
N VAL A 31 -9.18 -9.01 7.51
CA VAL A 31 -7.79 -8.53 7.41
C VAL A 31 -6.89 -9.61 6.82
N ARG A 32 -7.03 -10.86 7.25
CA ARG A 32 -6.24 -11.99 6.71
C ARG A 32 -6.57 -12.27 5.25
N ALA A 33 -7.85 -12.17 4.85
CA ALA A 33 -8.25 -12.30 3.46
C ALA A 33 -7.59 -11.23 2.58
N PHE A 34 -7.54 -9.98 3.07
CA PHE A 34 -6.83 -8.90 2.40
C PHE A 34 -5.31 -9.15 2.29
N GLU A 35 -4.65 -9.57 3.38
CA GLU A 35 -3.23 -9.91 3.36
C GLU A 35 -2.89 -11.05 2.40
N ARG A 36 -3.78 -12.05 2.28
CA ARG A 36 -3.63 -13.14 1.29
C ARG A 36 -3.76 -12.62 -0.14
N SER A 37 -4.71 -11.72 -0.40
CA SER A 37 -4.87 -11.06 -1.71
C SER A 37 -3.62 -10.25 -2.08
N GLN A 38 -3.10 -9.43 -1.17
CA GLN A 38 -1.89 -8.64 -1.38
C GLN A 38 -0.68 -9.54 -1.69
N ARG A 39 -0.51 -10.66 -0.98
CA ARG A 39 0.59 -11.60 -1.25
C ARG A 39 0.52 -12.21 -2.65
N ARG A 40 -0.67 -12.61 -3.10
CA ARG A 40 -0.87 -13.11 -4.47
C ARG A 40 -0.60 -12.02 -5.52
N HIS A 41 -0.95 -10.78 -5.22
CA HIS A 41 -0.61 -9.64 -6.07
C HIS A 41 0.91 -9.44 -6.17
N ASP A 42 1.62 -9.48 -5.05
CA ASP A 42 3.08 -9.39 -5.00
C ASP A 42 3.73 -10.55 -5.76
N GLU A 43 3.20 -11.78 -5.64
CA GLU A 43 3.64 -12.95 -6.41
C GLU A 43 3.44 -12.75 -7.93
N CYS A 44 2.31 -12.16 -8.35
CA CYS A 44 2.08 -11.84 -9.77
C CYS A 44 3.08 -10.80 -10.28
N ILE A 45 3.35 -9.74 -9.50
CA ILE A 45 4.34 -8.71 -9.83
C ILE A 45 5.73 -9.33 -9.92
N ALA A 46 6.12 -10.15 -8.94
CA ALA A 46 7.43 -10.80 -8.90
C ALA A 46 7.65 -11.78 -10.06
N ALA A 47 6.58 -12.39 -10.57
CA ALA A 47 6.62 -13.28 -11.72
C ALA A 47 6.65 -12.55 -13.08
N ALA A 48 6.47 -11.23 -13.12
CA ALA A 48 6.47 -10.47 -14.35
C ALA A 48 7.88 -10.49 -15.00
N PRO A 49 7.98 -10.74 -16.32
CA PRO A 49 9.27 -10.93 -16.99
C PRO A 49 10.15 -9.67 -16.98
N ASP A 50 9.55 -8.49 -16.87
CA ASP A 50 10.19 -7.18 -16.88
C ASP A 50 10.32 -6.56 -15.49
N ILE A 51 10.06 -7.31 -14.40
CA ILE A 51 10.12 -6.80 -13.03
C ILE A 51 11.47 -6.14 -12.69
N GLY A 52 12.57 -6.65 -13.27
CA GLY A 52 13.92 -6.10 -13.10
C GLY A 52 14.14 -4.72 -13.73
N THR A 53 13.18 -4.21 -14.49
CA THR A 53 13.24 -2.87 -15.09
C THR A 53 12.70 -1.78 -14.17
N LEU A 54 12.02 -2.15 -13.07
CA LEU A 54 11.50 -1.17 -12.12
C LEU A 54 12.64 -0.45 -11.39
N ALA A 55 12.55 0.88 -11.31
CA ALA A 55 13.50 1.68 -10.54
C ALA A 55 13.39 1.49 -9.02
N CYS A 56 12.26 0.94 -8.56
CA CYS A 56 11.97 0.69 -7.15
C CYS A 56 12.89 -0.40 -6.59
N ARG A 57 13.55 -0.09 -5.48
CA ARG A 57 14.44 -1.01 -4.76
C ARG A 57 14.47 -0.64 -3.28
N ALA A 58 14.87 -1.59 -2.44
CA ALA A 58 15.08 -1.33 -1.02
C ALA A 58 16.01 -0.11 -0.82
N GLY A 59 15.61 0.80 0.06
CA GLY A 59 16.32 2.06 0.31
C GLY A 59 15.99 3.21 -0.66
N CYS A 60 15.12 3.02 -1.66
CA CYS A 60 14.62 4.13 -2.46
C CYS A 60 13.53 4.92 -1.69
N THR A 61 13.64 6.25 -1.65
CA THR A 61 12.69 7.12 -0.92
C THR A 61 11.84 8.01 -1.81
N TRP A 62 11.95 7.85 -3.14
CA TRP A 62 11.25 8.69 -4.11
C TRP A 62 9.73 8.72 -3.91
N CYS A 63 9.10 7.55 -3.72
CA CYS A 63 7.65 7.46 -3.52
C CYS A 63 7.20 7.83 -2.10
N CYS A 64 8.11 7.97 -1.13
CA CYS A 64 7.77 8.24 0.28
C CYS A 64 7.27 9.67 0.52
N TYR A 65 7.21 10.51 -0.51
CA TYR A 65 6.63 11.85 -0.47
C TYR A 65 5.33 11.95 -1.27
N PHE A 66 4.88 10.88 -1.92
CA PHE A 66 3.63 10.87 -2.66
C PHE A 66 2.44 10.73 -1.71
N SER A 67 1.33 11.39 -2.05
CA SER A 67 0.06 11.12 -1.40
C SER A 67 -0.48 9.77 -1.91
N VAL A 68 -0.66 8.84 -0.98
CA VAL A 68 -1.30 7.54 -1.22
C VAL A 68 -2.49 7.42 -0.28
N ASP A 69 -3.61 6.95 -0.81
CA ASP A 69 -4.79 6.64 0.00
C ASP A 69 -4.69 5.24 0.59
N VAL A 70 -5.39 5.05 1.70
CA VAL A 70 -5.50 3.77 2.39
C VAL A 70 -6.96 3.50 2.74
N ARG A 71 -7.39 2.25 2.55
CA ARG A 71 -8.70 1.75 2.97
C ARG A 71 -8.64 1.32 4.43
N ALA A 72 -9.79 1.23 5.08
CA ALA A 72 -9.86 0.84 6.50
C ALA A 72 -9.16 -0.50 6.79
N VAL A 73 -9.32 -1.51 5.92
CA VAL A 73 -8.67 -2.82 6.09
C VAL A 73 -7.13 -2.73 6.05
N GLU A 74 -6.59 -1.84 5.22
CA GLU A 74 -5.14 -1.57 5.14
C GLU A 74 -4.66 -0.86 6.41
N VAL A 75 -5.44 0.08 6.93
CA VAL A 75 -5.12 0.75 8.20
C VAL A 75 -5.06 -0.25 9.35
N PHE A 76 -5.99 -1.20 9.44
CA PHE A 76 -5.95 -2.23 10.48
C PHE A 76 -4.75 -3.16 10.35
N ALA A 77 -4.38 -3.55 9.12
CA ALA A 77 -3.17 -4.34 8.89
C ALA A 77 -1.90 -3.58 9.30
N ILE A 78 -1.80 -2.29 8.96
CA ILE A 78 -0.70 -1.41 9.37
C ILE A 78 -0.62 -1.30 10.89
N LEU A 79 -1.76 -1.12 11.57
CA LEU A 79 -1.82 -1.05 13.03
C LEU A 79 -1.34 -2.35 13.70
N ASP A 80 -1.70 -3.52 13.17
CA ASP A 80 -1.21 -4.82 13.68
C ASP A 80 0.32 -4.91 13.61
N VAL A 81 0.92 -4.48 12.49
CA VAL A 81 2.38 -4.44 12.34
C VAL A 81 3.01 -3.45 13.30
N ILE A 82 2.47 -2.23 13.43
CA ILE A 82 2.95 -1.23 14.38
C ILE A 82 2.94 -1.83 15.80
N GLU A 83 1.84 -2.46 16.20
CA GLU A 83 1.71 -2.98 17.55
C GLU A 83 2.68 -4.12 17.85
N ARG A 84 2.88 -5.03 16.88
CA ARG A 84 3.75 -6.21 17.01
C ARG A 84 5.23 -5.89 16.93
N GLU A 85 5.63 -4.98 16.04
CA GLU A 85 7.03 -4.86 15.61
C GLU A 85 7.72 -3.57 16.06
N PHE A 86 6.97 -2.52 16.40
CA PHE A 86 7.57 -1.21 16.67
C PHE A 86 7.83 -1.00 18.17
N THR A 87 8.96 -0.38 18.46
CA THR A 87 9.32 0.12 19.81
C THR A 87 8.41 1.27 20.24
N ALA A 88 8.38 1.55 21.55
CA ALA A 88 7.61 2.67 22.10
C ALA A 88 8.05 4.02 21.53
N GLU A 89 9.34 4.18 21.27
CA GLU A 89 9.94 5.37 20.68
C GLU A 89 9.50 5.53 19.23
N GLN A 90 9.52 4.46 18.44
CA GLN A 90 9.04 4.46 17.05
C GLN A 90 7.55 4.77 16.97
N LYS A 91 6.72 4.16 17.84
CA LYS A 91 5.27 4.43 17.92
C LYS A 91 5.01 5.90 18.22
N THR A 92 5.68 6.44 19.24
CA THR A 92 5.57 7.86 19.63
C THR A 92 5.91 8.79 18.48
N ARG A 93 7.05 8.55 17.80
CA ARG A 93 7.49 9.35 16.65
C ARG A 93 6.45 9.33 15.53
N ILE A 94 6.02 8.14 15.10
CA ILE A 94 5.11 7.97 13.97
C ILE A 94 3.75 8.60 14.26
N TYR A 95 3.19 8.41 15.46
CA TYR A 95 1.93 9.03 15.82
C TYR A 95 2.03 10.56 15.87
N ALA A 96 3.15 11.12 16.32
CA ALA A 96 3.39 12.57 16.27
C ALA A 96 3.45 13.07 14.81
N GLU A 97 4.18 12.38 13.93
CA GLU A 97 4.29 12.72 12.51
C GLU A 97 2.94 12.61 11.77
N ILE A 98 2.16 11.56 12.03
CA ILE A 98 0.79 11.41 11.48
C ILE A 98 -0.09 12.60 11.88
N ARG A 99 -0.08 12.99 13.16
CA ARG A 99 -0.88 14.13 13.64
C ARG A 99 -0.43 15.44 12.98
N ALA A 100 0.87 15.66 12.86
CA ALA A 100 1.43 16.83 12.20
C ALA A 100 1.04 16.88 10.71
N ASN A 101 1.15 15.76 10.01
CA ASN A 101 0.77 15.66 8.60
C ASN A 101 -0.74 15.86 8.39
N SER A 102 -1.57 15.23 9.23
CA SER A 102 -3.03 15.42 9.20
C SER A 102 -3.42 16.89 9.41
N ALA A 103 -2.75 17.60 10.33
CA ALA A 103 -2.99 19.02 10.54
C ALA A 103 -2.63 19.86 9.30
N LYS A 104 -1.50 19.57 8.65
CA LYS A 104 -1.05 20.29 7.42
C LYS A 104 -1.96 20.07 6.22
N LEU A 105 -2.58 18.90 6.12
CA LEU A 105 -3.44 18.51 4.99
C LEU A 105 -4.92 18.79 5.24
N ARG A 106 -5.28 19.27 6.44
CA ARG A 106 -6.66 19.54 6.82
C ARG A 106 -7.25 20.66 5.95
N GLY A 107 -8.45 20.44 5.44
CA GLY A 107 -9.17 21.42 4.62
C GLY A 107 -8.72 21.49 3.16
N LEU A 108 -7.67 20.75 2.79
CA LEU A 108 -7.25 20.62 1.40
C LEU A 108 -8.10 19.58 0.66
N ASP A 109 -8.39 19.87 -0.59
CA ASP A 109 -8.96 18.91 -1.54
C ASP A 109 -7.91 17.87 -2.01
N GLU A 110 -8.35 16.90 -2.82
CA GLU A 110 -7.50 15.82 -3.31
C GLU A 110 -6.32 16.32 -4.15
N THR A 111 -6.57 17.27 -5.06
CA THR A 111 -5.54 17.82 -5.95
C THR A 111 -4.53 18.65 -5.17
N GLU A 112 -4.98 19.43 -4.19
CA GLU A 112 -4.13 20.20 -3.30
C GLU A 112 -3.25 19.31 -2.43
N ARG A 113 -3.78 18.20 -1.91
CA ARG A 113 -3.01 17.22 -1.14
C ARG A 113 -1.90 16.59 -1.97
N MET A 114 -2.23 16.13 -3.18
CA MET A 114 -1.27 15.50 -4.10
C MET A 114 -0.06 16.39 -4.42
N ARG A 115 -0.22 17.72 -4.38
CA ARG A 115 0.85 18.69 -4.66
C ARG A 115 1.72 19.02 -3.45
N ARG A 116 1.36 18.60 -2.23
CA ARG A 116 2.01 19.08 -0.99
C ARG A 116 3.27 18.31 -0.60
N ASN A 117 3.55 17.17 -1.26
CA ASN A 117 4.75 16.32 -1.08
C ASN A 117 5.16 16.15 0.39
N VAL A 118 4.21 15.76 1.24
CA VAL A 118 4.45 15.61 2.67
C VAL A 118 5.15 14.28 2.94
N LYS A 119 6.26 14.30 3.68
CA LYS A 119 7.02 13.09 4.06
C LYS A 119 6.11 12.05 4.72
N CYS A 120 6.15 10.81 4.25
CA CYS A 120 5.49 9.67 4.88
C CYS A 120 5.98 9.49 6.34
N PRO A 121 5.07 9.36 7.33
CA PRO A 121 5.46 9.14 8.73
C PRO A 121 6.32 7.89 8.96
N PHE A 122 6.15 6.88 8.11
CA PHE A 122 6.88 5.61 8.19
C PHE A 122 8.32 5.71 7.63
N LEU A 123 8.68 6.80 6.95
CA LEU A 123 10.04 7.01 6.48
C LEU A 123 10.96 7.37 7.67
N SER A 124 11.87 6.45 8.02
CA SER A 124 12.88 6.64 9.07
C SER A 124 14.18 7.23 8.55
N ASP A 125 14.72 6.66 7.46
CA ASP A 125 15.98 7.05 6.82
C ASP A 125 15.79 7.10 5.30
N GLY A 126 16.56 7.96 4.62
CA GLY A 126 16.44 8.16 3.18
C GLY A 126 17.68 8.65 2.47
#